data_AF-A0A257SEI3-F1
#
_entry.id   AF-A0A257SEI3-F1
#
_cell.length_a   1.000
_cell.length_b   1.000
_cell.length_c   1.000
_cell.angle_alpha   90.00
_cell.angle_beta   90.00
_cell.angle_gamma   90.00
#
_symmetry.space_group_name_H-M   'P 1'
#
loop_
_entity.id
_entity.type
_entity.pdbx_description
1 polymer ?
#
loop_
_entity_poly.entity_id
_entity_poly.type
_entity_poly.pdbx_seq_one_letter_code
_entity_poly.pdbx_strand_id
1 'polypeptide(L)'
;MPLRSTVTLLVRGDAGYAGGPDLPLHDRFFLGGSVPSTVWASQFVPFLGLDPQSAQGMVVAAARAGLRAEPRDNLFLTFEGNLGNVFDKWPASPRHGEYLTGIGVSVGTMLAPGPLSVSFGTRSLRQTPVIEIAFGAVF
;
A
#
# COMPACT_ATOMS: atom_id res chain seq x y z
N MET A 1 -11.33 11.33 5.25
CA MET A 1 -12.02 12.26 6.16
C MET A 1 -11.20 13.55 6.26
N PRO A 2 -11.75 14.72 5.90
CA PRO A 2 -11.03 15.99 6.06
C PRO A 2 -10.84 16.32 7.55
N LEU A 3 -9.63 16.69 7.96
CA LEU A 3 -9.30 17.18 9.31
C LEU A 3 -9.19 18.71 9.34
N ARG A 4 -8.66 19.29 8.25
CA ARG A 4 -8.54 20.73 7.99
C ARG A 4 -8.77 20.97 6.50
N SER A 5 -8.90 22.24 6.08
CA SER A 5 -9.04 22.61 4.66
C SER A 5 -7.93 22.06 3.76
N THR A 6 -6.73 21.86 4.31
CA THR A 6 -5.56 21.38 3.57
C THR A 6 -5.08 20.00 4.01
N VAL A 7 -5.75 19.34 4.97
CA VAL A 7 -5.31 18.05 5.54
C VAL A 7 -6.45 17.06 5.61
N THR A 8 -6.25 15.88 5.04
CA THR A 8 -7.20 14.77 4.97
C THR A 8 -6.62 13.52 5.61
N LEU A 9 -7.36 12.93 6.54
CA LEU A 9 -7.12 11.59 7.06
C LEU A 9 -7.57 10.54 6.03
N LEU A 10 -6.68 9.61 5.73
CA LEU A 10 -6.90 8.44 4.89
C LEU A 10 -6.88 7.20 5.79
N VAL A 11 -7.86 6.32 5.63
CA VAL A 11 -7.91 5.02 6.30
C VAL A 11 -8.43 4.00 5.30
N ARG A 12 -7.78 2.85 5.23
CA ARG A 12 -8.21 1.73 4.40
C ARG A 12 -7.94 0.42 5.10
N GLY A 13 -8.89 -0.51 5.02
CA GLY A 13 -8.74 -1.89 5.42
C GLY A 13 -8.97 -2.79 4.22
N ASP A 14 -8.09 -3.77 4.04
CA ASP A 14 -8.15 -4.75 2.97
C ASP A 14 -8.10 -6.15 3.62
N ALA A 15 -9.10 -6.98 3.35
CA ALA A 15 -9.17 -8.36 3.81
C ALA A 15 -9.73 -9.25 2.70
N GLY A 16 -9.12 -10.41 2.49
CA GLY A 16 -9.48 -11.27 1.37
C GLY A 16 -9.05 -12.71 1.57
N TYR A 17 -9.80 -13.62 0.94
CA TYR A 17 -9.52 -15.05 0.88
C TYR A 17 -9.70 -15.54 -0.56
N ALA A 18 -8.73 -16.30 -1.04
CA ALA A 18 -8.75 -17.00 -2.31
C ALA A 18 -8.54 -18.48 -2.04
N GLY A 19 -9.32 -19.35 -2.67
CA GLY A 19 -9.28 -20.78 -2.41
C GLY A 19 -9.76 -21.59 -3.61
N GLY A 20 -9.15 -22.76 -3.78
CA GLY A 20 -9.43 -23.72 -4.85
C GLY A 20 -8.31 -24.76 -4.95
N PRO A 21 -8.58 -25.98 -5.46
CA PRO A 21 -7.52 -26.92 -5.79
C PRO A 21 -6.57 -26.28 -6.82
N ASP A 22 -5.26 -26.35 -6.57
CA ASP A 22 -4.20 -25.80 -7.43
C ASP A 22 -4.39 -24.32 -7.85
N LEU A 23 -4.77 -23.46 -6.89
CA LEU A 23 -4.94 -22.02 -7.14
C LEU A 23 -3.70 -21.42 -7.84
N PRO A 24 -3.86 -20.88 -9.07
CA PRO A 24 -2.77 -20.26 -9.81
C PRO A 24 -2.12 -19.11 -9.04
N LEU A 25 -0.84 -18.85 -9.31
CA LEU A 25 -0.09 -17.78 -8.64
C LEU A 25 -0.75 -16.40 -8.83
N HIS A 26 -1.28 -16.13 -10.03
CA HIS A 26 -1.92 -14.86 -10.38
C HIS A 26 -3.28 -14.65 -9.69
N ASP A 27 -3.83 -15.69 -9.04
CA ASP A 27 -5.06 -15.60 -8.26
C ASP A 27 -4.82 -15.36 -6.77
N ARG A 28 -3.55 -15.34 -6.34
CA ARG A 28 -3.14 -15.06 -4.96
C ARG A 28 -3.17 -13.56 -4.68
N PHE A 29 -3.27 -13.21 -3.41
CA PHE A 29 -3.08 -11.84 -2.97
C PHE A 29 -1.60 -11.49 -2.92
N PHE A 30 -1.29 -10.26 -3.29
CA PHE A 30 0.05 -9.69 -3.28
C PHE A 30 0.08 -8.46 -2.38
N LEU A 31 1.14 -8.32 -1.60
CA LEU A 31 1.36 -7.20 -0.70
C LEU A 31 2.71 -6.56 -1.01
N GLY A 32 2.73 -5.25 -1.20
CA GLY A 32 3.95 -4.49 -1.47
C GLY A 32 3.74 -3.32 -2.42
N GLY A 33 4.78 -2.52 -2.61
CA GLY A 33 4.76 -1.35 -3.49
C GLY A 33 3.86 -0.22 -3.01
N SER A 34 3.92 0.89 -3.72
CA SER A 34 3.17 2.13 -3.44
C SER A 34 2.01 2.35 -4.42
N VAL A 35 2.05 1.69 -5.57
CA VAL A 35 1.08 1.88 -6.66
C VAL A 35 0.18 0.65 -6.76
N PRO A 36 -1.16 0.80 -6.75
CA PRO A 36 -2.06 -0.31 -7.02
C PRO A 36 -1.85 -0.86 -8.44
N SER A 37 -1.93 -2.17 -8.60
CA SER A 37 -1.87 -2.80 -9.93
C SER A 37 -3.21 -2.65 -10.65
N THR A 38 -3.18 -2.17 -11.90
CA THR A 38 -4.36 -2.15 -12.78
C THR A 38 -4.74 -3.54 -13.28
N VAL A 39 -3.76 -4.43 -13.44
CA VAL A 39 -3.96 -5.82 -13.88
C VAL A 39 -4.55 -6.68 -12.75
N TRP A 40 -4.14 -6.42 -11.50
CA TRP A 40 -4.54 -7.18 -10.32
C TRP A 40 -5.22 -6.30 -9.27
N ALA A 41 -6.23 -5.52 -9.69
CA ALA A 41 -6.86 -4.50 -8.85
C ALA A 41 -7.50 -5.04 -7.55
N SER A 42 -7.98 -6.29 -7.55
CA SER A 42 -8.59 -6.94 -6.39
C SER A 42 -7.60 -7.71 -5.51
N GLN A 43 -6.45 -8.11 -6.06
CA GLN A 43 -5.48 -8.99 -5.41
C GLN A 43 -4.26 -8.23 -4.88
N PHE A 44 -3.90 -7.12 -5.51
CA PHE A 44 -2.75 -6.33 -5.14
C PHE A 44 -3.11 -5.28 -4.09
N VAL A 45 -2.53 -5.42 -2.91
CA VAL A 45 -2.67 -4.47 -1.80
C VAL A 45 -1.37 -3.69 -1.65
N PRO A 46 -1.35 -2.38 -1.92
CA PRO A 46 -0.16 -1.56 -1.73
C PRO A 46 0.29 -1.56 -0.26
N PHE A 47 1.61 -1.64 -0.05
CA PHE A 47 2.23 -1.64 1.27
C PHE A 47 3.60 -0.97 1.20
N LEU A 48 3.69 0.26 1.70
CA LEU A 48 4.93 1.05 1.64
C LEU A 48 6.05 0.39 2.45
N GLY A 49 7.24 0.32 1.85
CA GLY A 49 8.43 -0.28 2.46
C GLY A 49 8.60 -1.78 2.18
N LEU A 50 7.69 -2.37 1.40
CA LEU A 50 7.86 -3.67 0.78
C LEU A 50 8.04 -3.50 -0.72
N ASP A 51 8.93 -4.29 -1.32
CA ASP A 51 9.03 -4.33 -2.77
C ASP A 51 7.71 -4.83 -3.38
N PRO A 52 7.31 -4.32 -4.57
CA PRO A 52 6.09 -4.77 -5.24
C PRO A 52 6.04 -6.30 -5.37
N GLN A 53 4.91 -6.90 -4.98
CA GLN A 53 4.67 -8.34 -5.05
C GLN A 53 5.66 -9.22 -4.25
N SER A 54 6.42 -8.64 -3.31
CA SER A 54 7.40 -9.39 -2.52
C SER A 54 6.79 -10.33 -1.48
N ALA A 55 5.57 -10.04 -1.03
CA ALA A 55 4.80 -10.92 -0.16
C ALA A 55 3.54 -11.40 -0.90
N GLN A 56 3.27 -12.71 -0.85
CA GLN A 56 2.11 -13.32 -1.48
C GLN A 56 1.43 -14.37 -0.57
N GLY A 57 0.13 -14.59 -0.78
CA GLY A 57 -0.61 -15.61 -0.05
C GLY A 57 -2.04 -15.81 -0.56
N MET A 58 -2.70 -16.85 -0.08
CA MET A 58 -4.12 -17.11 -0.35
C MET A 58 -5.04 -16.17 0.44
N VAL A 59 -4.51 -15.57 1.48
CA VAL A 59 -5.21 -14.71 2.41
C VAL A 59 -4.48 -13.39 2.51
N VAL A 60 -5.22 -12.28 2.60
CA VAL A 60 -4.67 -10.96 2.95
C VAL A 60 -5.44 -10.35 4.11
N ALA A 61 -4.71 -9.73 5.03
CA ALA A 61 -5.27 -8.86 6.06
C ALA A 61 -4.32 -7.69 6.24
N ALA A 62 -4.74 -6.51 5.80
CA ALA A 62 -3.94 -5.29 5.85
C ALA A 62 -4.80 -4.08 6.20
N ALA A 63 -4.18 -3.12 6.86
CA ALA A 63 -4.74 -1.84 7.20
C ALA A 63 -3.72 -0.75 6.92
N ARG A 64 -4.21 0.39 6.45
CA ARG A 64 -3.42 1.56 6.12
C ARG A 64 -4.09 2.79 6.70
N ALA A 65 -3.29 3.67 7.26
CA ALA A 65 -3.75 4.94 7.77
C ALA A 65 -2.72 6.02 7.47
N GLY A 66 -3.19 7.21 7.11
CA GLY A 66 -2.28 8.27 6.72
C GLY A 66 -2.92 9.64 6.69
N LEU A 67 -2.07 10.64 6.51
CA LEU A 67 -2.45 12.05 6.38
C LEU A 67 -2.00 12.53 5.01
N ARG A 68 -2.94 13.03 4.22
CA ARG A 68 -2.67 13.75 2.98
C ARG A 68 -2.80 15.24 3.23
N ALA A 69 -1.76 15.99 2.90
CA ALA A 69 -1.74 17.44 2.92
C ALA A 69 -1.56 18.00 1.50
N GLU A 70 -2.13 19.17 1.26
CA GLU A 70 -1.93 19.94 0.02
C GLU A 70 -1.35 21.32 0.39
N PRO A 71 -0.02 21.42 0.56
CA PRO A 71 0.61 22.68 0.99
C PRO A 71 0.62 23.77 -0.09
N ARG A 72 0.50 23.39 -1.37
CA ARG A 72 0.43 24.29 -2.53
C ARG A 72 -0.46 23.66 -3.59
N ASP A 73 -1.02 24.50 -4.45
CA ASP A 73 -1.77 24.04 -5.63
C ASP A 73 -0.91 23.07 -6.43
N ASN A 74 -1.50 21.92 -6.79
CA ASN A 74 -0.84 20.85 -7.55
C ASN A 74 0.32 20.15 -6.81
N LEU A 75 0.50 20.31 -5.50
CA LEU A 75 1.49 19.57 -4.72
C LEU A 75 0.79 18.86 -3.56
N PHE A 76 0.89 17.53 -3.53
CA PHE A 76 0.31 16.68 -2.50
C PHE A 76 1.42 15.98 -1.73
N LEU A 77 1.31 15.96 -0.42
CA LEU A 77 2.18 15.20 0.47
C LEU A 77 1.31 14.20 1.22
N THR A 78 1.65 12.92 1.18
CA THR A 78 0.94 11.89 1.94
C THR A 78 1.91 11.17 2.84
N PHE A 79 1.62 11.12 4.13
CA PHE A 79 2.34 10.29 5.10
C PHE A 79 1.44 9.12 5.48
N GLU A 80 1.91 7.89 5.37
CA GLU A 80 1.11 6.70 5.63
C GLU A 80 1.87 5.66 6.47
N GLY A 81 1.13 4.98 7.34
CA GLY A 81 1.54 3.77 8.02
C GLY A 81 0.70 2.59 7.56
N ASN A 82 1.34 1.42 7.43
CA ASN A 82 0.73 0.17 7.01
C ASN A 82 0.99 -0.90 8.07
N LEU A 83 -0.02 -1.74 8.31
CA LEU A 83 0.05 -2.92 9.15
C LEU A 83 -0.68 -4.05 8.43
N GLY A 84 -0.03 -5.17 8.21
CA GLY A 84 -0.67 -6.24 7.44
C GLY A 84 0.25 -7.38 7.11
N ASN A 85 -0.34 -8.46 6.63
CA ASN A 85 0.39 -9.55 6.01
C ASN A 85 -0.52 -10.35 5.07
N VAL A 86 0.11 -11.25 4.34
CA VAL A 86 -0.52 -12.31 3.56
C VAL A 86 -0.18 -13.66 4.16
N PHE A 87 -1.10 -14.61 4.01
CA PHE A 87 -1.04 -15.92 4.65
C PHE A 87 -1.48 -17.01 3.69
N ASP A 88 -1.05 -18.25 3.93
CA ASP A 88 -1.58 -19.42 3.19
C ASP A 88 -2.98 -19.80 3.68
N LYS A 89 -3.30 -19.54 4.95
CA LYS A 89 -4.62 -19.80 5.53
C LYS A 89 -4.95 -18.71 6.54
N TRP A 90 -6.24 -18.53 6.81
CA TRP A 90 -6.67 -17.56 7.80
C TRP A 90 -6.05 -17.91 9.15
N PRO A 91 -5.30 -16.98 9.79
CA PRO A 91 -4.67 -17.27 11.07
C PRO A 91 -5.75 -17.51 12.14
N ALA A 92 -5.61 -18.58 12.92
CA ALA A 92 -6.57 -18.92 13.97
C ALA A 92 -6.63 -17.86 15.08
N SER A 93 -5.51 -17.14 15.29
CA SER A 93 -5.46 -15.95 16.13
C SER A 93 -4.43 -14.95 15.59
N PRO A 94 -4.71 -13.64 15.62
CA PRO A 94 -3.76 -12.62 15.17
C PRO A 94 -2.60 -12.52 16.16
N ARG A 95 -1.43 -13.03 15.79
CA ARG A 95 -0.21 -12.90 16.59
C ARG A 95 0.59 -11.70 16.15
N HIS A 96 1.00 -10.84 17.08
CA HIS A 96 1.73 -9.60 16.79
C HIS A 96 2.98 -9.78 15.92
N GLY A 97 3.71 -10.90 16.04
CA GLY A 97 4.92 -11.17 15.27
C GLY A 97 4.68 -11.61 13.82
N GLU A 98 3.43 -11.90 13.45
CA GLU A 98 3.06 -12.37 12.10
C GLU A 98 2.63 -11.23 11.19
N TYR A 99 2.50 -10.00 11.71
CA TYR A 99 2.13 -8.84 10.93
C TYR A 99 3.35 -7.99 10.59
N LEU A 100 3.41 -7.55 9.34
CA LEU A 100 4.41 -6.61 8.87
C LEU A 100 3.93 -5.20 9.17
N THR A 101 4.86 -4.31 9.48
CA THR A 101 4.61 -2.88 9.62
C THR A 101 5.48 -2.10 8.67
N GLY A 102 4.97 -0.98 8.17
CA GLY A 102 5.71 -0.07 7.31
C GLY A 102 5.24 1.36 7.50
N ILE A 103 6.11 2.30 7.23
CA ILE A 103 5.78 3.72 7.13
C ILE A 103 6.34 4.27 5.83
N GLY A 104 5.71 5.31 5.30
CA GLY A 104 6.22 5.96 4.13
C GLY A 104 5.66 7.36 3.92
N VAL A 105 6.31 8.05 3.00
CA VAL A 105 5.92 9.38 2.53
C VAL A 105 5.86 9.38 1.02
N SER A 106 4.82 9.98 0.48
CA SER A 106 4.59 10.14 -0.95
C SER A 106 4.46 11.62 -1.26
N VAL A 107 5.26 12.11 -2.21
CA VAL A 107 5.16 13.47 -2.75
C VAL A 107 4.62 13.36 -4.16
N GLY A 108 3.47 13.98 -4.43
CA GLY A 108 2.81 13.96 -5.72
C GLY A 108 2.62 15.37 -6.27
N THR A 109 2.66 15.52 -7.59
CA THR A 109 2.30 16.77 -8.26
C THR A 109 1.46 16.52 -9.50
N MET A 110 0.59 17.47 -9.85
CA MET A 110 -0.18 17.43 -11.10
C MET A 110 0.61 18.15 -12.20
N LEU A 111 1.02 17.41 -13.22
CA LEU A 111 1.63 17.95 -14.43
C LEU A 111 0.63 17.91 -15.60
N ALA A 112 0.91 18.64 -16.68
CA ALA A 112 0.07 18.62 -17.89
C ALA A 112 -0.24 17.20 -18.44
N PRO A 113 0.71 16.24 -18.51
CA PRO A 113 0.40 14.89 -18.97
C PRO A 113 -0.26 13.99 -17.90
N GLY A 114 -0.37 14.43 -16.65
CA GLY A 114 -0.96 13.66 -15.55
C GLY A 114 -0.21 13.80 -14.23
N PRO A 115 -0.66 13.10 -13.17
CA PRO A 115 0.01 13.12 -11.89
C PRO A 115 1.36 12.39 -11.93
N LEU A 116 2.34 12.94 -11.25
CA LEU A 116 3.62 12.30 -10.94
C LEU A 116 3.73 12.15 -9.43
N SER A 117 4.07 10.98 -8.92
CA SER A 117 4.37 10.81 -7.50
C SER A 117 5.66 10.04 -7.27
N VAL A 118 6.36 10.42 -6.21
CA VAL A 118 7.52 9.70 -5.68
C VAL A 118 7.20 9.28 -4.26
N SER A 119 7.36 7.99 -3.98
CA SER A 119 7.08 7.39 -2.70
C SER A 119 8.36 6.80 -2.10
N PHE A 120 8.54 7.03 -0.81
CA PHE A 120 9.62 6.48 0.00
C PHE A 120 8.98 5.69 1.13
N GLY A 121 9.29 4.40 1.24
CA GLY A 121 8.74 3.54 2.27
C GLY A 121 9.83 2.74 2.97
N THR A 122 9.65 2.43 4.24
CA THR A 122 10.50 1.49 4.97
C THR A 122 9.72 0.73 6.02
N ARG A 123 10.16 -0.50 6.31
CA ARG A 123 9.66 -1.29 7.43
C ARG A 123 10.49 -1.13 8.71
N SER A 124 11.68 -0.57 8.62
CA SER A 124 12.57 -0.35 9.76
C SER A 124 13.63 0.69 9.42
N LEU A 125 14.01 1.54 10.38
CA LEU A 125 15.09 2.52 10.20
C LEU A 125 16.45 1.89 9.87
N ARG A 126 16.61 0.58 10.06
CA ARG A 126 17.83 -0.18 9.73
C ARG A 126 17.80 -0.83 8.34
N GLN A 127 16.66 -0.78 7.65
CA GLN A 127 16.49 -1.37 6.33
C GLN A 127 16.58 -0.29 5.25
N THR A 128 17.11 -0.67 4.09
CA THR A 128 17.11 0.18 2.90
C THR A 128 15.67 0.55 2.55
N PRO A 129 15.36 1.84 2.35
CA PRO A 129 14.02 2.24 1.95
C PRO A 129 13.72 1.80 0.51
N VAL A 130 12.46 1.46 0.26
CA VAL A 130 11.91 1.25 -1.07
C VAL A 130 11.53 2.62 -1.63
N ILE A 131 12.00 2.93 -2.83
CA ILE A 131 11.74 4.19 -3.53
C ILE A 131 11.04 3.86 -4.84
N GLU A 132 9.86 4.45 -5.05
CA GLU A 132 9.04 4.21 -6.22
C GLU A 132 8.64 5.53 -6.86
N ILE A 133 8.65 5.56 -8.20
CA ILE A 133 8.20 6.69 -8.99
C ILE A 133 7.02 6.21 -9.82
N ALA A 134 5.88 6.87 -9.69
CA ALA A 134 4.67 6.58 -10.42
C ALA A 134 4.30 7.75 -11.33
N PHE A 135 4.08 7.44 -12.59
CA PHE A 135 3.51 8.35 -13.58
C PHE A 135 2.06 7.91 -13.80
N GLY A 136 1.12 8.85 -13.83
CA GLY A 136 -0.30 8.55 -14.02
C GLY A 136 -0.56 7.68 -15.26
N ALA A 137 -1.64 6.92 -15.30
CA ALA A 137 -2.93 7.25 -14.70
C ALA A 137 -3.35 6.44 -13.47
N VAL A 138 -3.73 7.15 -12.42
CA VAL A 138 -4.54 6.61 -11.32
C VAL A 138 -6.00 6.77 -11.76
N PHE A 139 -6.58 5.71 -12.31
CA PHE A 139 -8.02 5.62 -12.58
C PHE A 139 -8.66 4.71 -11.54
#